data_AF-A0A150QE47-F1
#
_entry.id   AF-A0A150QE47-F1
#
_cell.length_a   1.000
_cell.length_b   1.000
_cell.length_c   1.000
_cell.angle_alpha   90.00
_cell.angle_beta   90.00
_cell.angle_gamma   90.00
#
_symmetry.space_group_name_H-M   'P 1'
#
loop_
_entity.id
_entity.type
_entity.pdbx_description
1 polymer ?
#
loop_
_entity_poly.entity_id
_entity_poly.type
_entity_poly.pdbx_seq_one_letter_code
_entity_poly.pdbx_strand_id
1 'polypeptide(L)'
;MPAQAPAPIAPASASPGTDARAPRGRRRGPRALGRRIAQIAYYSVAALIIVACTLQIIRQVFFLPVIPSPYGSCQEGLLALVRAVERARDAAPGTDGEDAALARFRSKLAPEWTYRDGVAVSCRGSAEDERALDAIERLRYAEEHAARREAGDLAPLRRRVRAIVDGQLGPVSPR
;
A
#
# COMPACT_ATOMS: atom_id res chain seq x y z
N MET A 1 -29.36 31.31 -15.76
CA MET A 1 -28.09 32.05 -15.78
C MET A 1 -27.37 31.73 -17.08
N PRO A 2 -27.32 32.65 -18.06
CA PRO A 2 -26.74 32.37 -19.37
C PRO A 2 -25.21 32.52 -19.36
N ALA A 3 -24.54 31.57 -20.02
CA ALA A 3 -23.10 31.53 -20.23
C ALA A 3 -22.66 32.61 -21.24
N GLN A 4 -21.68 33.43 -20.86
CA GLN A 4 -21.00 34.37 -21.75
C GLN A 4 -20.04 33.62 -22.68
N ALA A 5 -20.21 33.82 -23.99
CA ALA A 5 -19.25 33.44 -25.02
C ALA A 5 -18.28 34.63 -25.29
N PRO A 6 -16.97 34.41 -25.46
CA PRO A 6 -16.05 35.48 -25.85
C PRO A 6 -16.09 35.79 -27.35
N ALA A 7 -15.89 37.06 -27.67
CA ALA A 7 -15.98 37.71 -28.98
C ALA A 7 -14.86 37.31 -29.98
N PRO A 8 -15.07 37.52 -31.29
CA PRO A 8 -14.07 37.25 -32.32
C PRO A 8 -13.07 38.39 -32.47
N ILE A 9 -11.77 38.07 -32.54
CA ILE A 9 -10.71 39.04 -32.83
C ILE A 9 -10.37 38.93 -34.32
N ALA A 10 -10.69 39.98 -35.09
CA ALA A 10 -10.31 40.17 -36.48
C ALA A 10 -8.91 40.84 -36.58
N PRO A 11 -8.22 40.75 -37.75
CA PRO A 11 -6.76 40.82 -37.84
C PRO A 11 -6.24 42.26 -37.96
N ALA A 12 -5.09 42.52 -37.35
CA ALA A 12 -4.33 43.75 -37.56
C ALA A 12 -3.22 43.51 -38.60
N SER A 13 -3.17 44.45 -39.54
CA SER A 13 -2.43 44.50 -40.78
C SER A 13 -0.90 44.49 -40.64
N ALA A 14 -0.26 43.98 -41.68
CA ALA A 14 1.17 44.00 -41.90
C ALA A 14 1.75 45.42 -42.08
N SER A 15 3.02 45.59 -41.69
CA SER A 15 3.93 46.56 -42.30
C SER A 15 5.29 45.89 -42.57
N PRO A 16 5.91 46.12 -43.74
CA PRO A 16 7.13 45.44 -44.16
C PRO A 16 8.36 46.20 -43.68
N GLY A 17 9.16 45.57 -42.82
CA GLY A 17 10.50 46.03 -42.45
C GLY A 17 11.53 45.01 -42.93
N THR A 18 12.07 45.24 -44.12
CA THR A 18 13.20 44.49 -44.67
C THR A 18 14.46 44.88 -43.90
N ASP A 19 14.86 44.08 -42.91
CA ASP A 19 16.22 44.11 -42.38
C ASP A 19 16.79 42.70 -42.42
N ALA A 20 17.65 42.50 -43.42
CA ALA A 20 18.51 41.35 -43.56
C ALA A 20 19.36 41.18 -42.28
N ARG A 21 18.99 40.22 -41.42
CA ARG A 21 19.88 39.77 -40.34
C ARG A 21 20.32 38.34 -40.60
N ALA A 22 21.59 38.27 -40.97
CA ALA A 22 22.44 37.10 -41.20
C ALA A 22 22.08 35.85 -40.37
N PRO A 23 22.33 34.64 -40.91
CA PRO A 23 22.22 33.42 -40.13
C PRO A 23 23.21 33.51 -38.96
N ARG A 24 22.72 33.82 -37.76
CA ARG A 24 23.49 33.62 -36.53
C ARG A 24 23.68 32.12 -36.39
N GLY A 25 24.75 31.63 -37.01
CA GLY A 25 25.26 30.29 -36.80
C GLY A 25 25.32 30.07 -35.29
N ARG A 26 24.51 29.13 -34.81
CA ARG A 26 24.66 28.56 -33.46
C ARG A 26 26.05 27.95 -33.42
N ARG A 27 27.05 28.73 -33.01
CA ARG A 27 28.31 28.18 -32.51
C ARG A 27 27.93 27.38 -31.27
N ARG A 28 27.74 26.06 -31.44
CA ARG A 28 27.67 25.09 -30.35
C ARG A 28 29.01 25.17 -29.63
N GLY A 29 29.08 26.03 -28.61
CA GLY A 29 30.24 26.09 -27.74
C GLY A 29 30.40 24.76 -26.99
N PRO A 30 31.63 24.37 -26.62
CA PRO A 30 31.93 23.12 -25.90
C PRO A 30 31.09 22.93 -24.61
N ARG A 31 30.60 24.02 -24.00
CA ARG A 31 29.69 24.00 -22.85
C ARG A 31 28.32 23.34 -23.13
N ALA A 32 27.80 23.45 -24.36
CA ALA A 32 26.54 22.81 -24.75
C ALA A 32 26.70 21.29 -24.95
N LEU A 33 27.90 20.84 -25.32
CA LEU A 33 28.24 19.43 -25.44
C LEU A 33 28.38 18.79 -24.05
N GLY A 34 29.10 19.46 -23.13
CA GLY A 34 29.27 19.00 -21.74
C GLY A 34 27.94 18.79 -21.01
N ARG A 35 26.98 19.69 -21.19
CA ARG A 35 25.63 19.53 -20.60
C ARG A 35 24.88 18.31 -21.15
N ARG A 36 25.00 18.02 -22.44
CA ARG A 36 24.37 16.83 -23.06
C ARG A 36 25.00 15.54 -22.55
N ILE A 37 26.33 15.50 -22.44
CA ILE A 37 27.04 14.33 -21.90
C ILE A 37 26.63 14.08 -20.44
N ALA A 38 26.61 15.13 -19.61
CA ALA A 38 26.17 15.01 -18.22
C ALA A 38 24.72 14.54 -18.11
N GLN A 39 23.82 15.05 -18.96
CA GLN A 39 22.42 14.66 -18.97
C GLN A 39 22.23 13.20 -19.42
N ILE A 40 22.93 12.77 -20.46
CA ILE A 40 22.92 11.37 -20.92
C ILE A 40 23.45 10.47 -19.81
N ALA A 41 24.60 10.81 -19.22
CA ALA A 41 25.21 10.03 -18.14
C ALA A 41 24.25 9.90 -16.94
N TYR A 42 23.62 11.00 -16.53
CA TYR A 42 22.63 11.01 -15.46
C TYR A 42 21.44 10.10 -15.77
N TYR A 43 20.81 10.25 -16.94
CA TYR A 43 19.67 9.42 -17.30
C TYR A 43 20.04 7.96 -17.50
N SER A 44 21.23 7.65 -18.02
CA SER A 44 21.70 6.27 -18.14
C SER A 44 21.89 5.62 -16.78
N VAL A 45 22.45 6.34 -15.81
CA VAL A 45 22.61 5.83 -14.44
C VAL A 45 21.24 5.63 -13.79
N ALA A 46 20.34 6.61 -13.90
CA ALA A 46 18.99 6.50 -13.38
C ALA A 46 18.23 5.32 -14.00
N ALA A 47 18.30 5.15 -15.33
CA ALA A 47 17.66 4.04 -16.03
C ALA A 47 18.24 2.69 -15.60
N LEU A 48 19.56 2.60 -15.42
CA LEU A 48 20.21 1.36 -14.98
C LEU A 48 19.77 0.97 -13.56
N ILE A 49 19.66 1.94 -12.65
CA ILE A 49 19.12 1.71 -11.30
C ILE A 49 17.67 1.22 -11.38
N ILE A 50 16.81 1.89 -12.17
CA ILE A 50 15.40 1.49 -12.33
C ILE A 50 15.30 0.06 -12.86
N VAL A 51 16.09 -0.29 -13.88
CA VAL A 51 16.10 -1.64 -14.46
C VAL A 51 16.61 -2.65 -13.45
N ALA A 52 17.70 -2.35 -12.72
CA ALA A 52 18.23 -3.23 -11.69
C ALA A 52 17.21 -3.50 -10.57
N CYS A 53 16.56 -2.45 -10.06
CA CYS A 53 15.50 -2.58 -9.05
C CYS A 53 14.31 -3.39 -9.58
N THR A 54 13.87 -3.11 -10.81
CA THR A 54 12.78 -3.87 -11.45
C THR A 54 13.13 -5.35 -11.56
N LEU A 55 14.35 -5.69 -11.99
CA LEU A 55 14.80 -7.08 -12.10
C LEU A 55 14.92 -7.78 -10.75
N GLN A 56 15.36 -7.08 -9.70
CA GLN A 56 15.38 -7.62 -8.34
C GLN A 56 13.97 -7.94 -7.84
N ILE A 57 13.01 -7.05 -8.06
CA ILE A 57 11.60 -7.25 -7.68
C ILE A 57 11.01 -8.44 -8.45
N ILE A 58 11.22 -8.51 -9.77
CA ILE A 58 10.78 -9.65 -10.58
C ILE A 58 11.38 -10.94 -10.02
N ARG A 59 12.67 -10.97 -9.71
CA ARG A 59 13.28 -12.17 -9.14
C ARG A 59 12.71 -12.56 -7.79
N GLN A 60 12.45 -11.60 -6.91
CA GLN A 60 11.81 -11.88 -5.63
C GLN A 60 10.41 -12.46 -5.81
N VAL A 61 9.59 -11.88 -6.67
CA VAL A 61 8.20 -12.33 -6.85
C VAL A 61 8.12 -13.70 -7.52
N PHE A 62 8.98 -13.98 -8.51
CA PHE A 62 8.87 -15.19 -9.32
C PHE A 62 9.78 -16.35 -8.89
N PHE A 63 10.89 -16.07 -8.19
CA PHE A 63 11.94 -17.07 -7.94
C PHE A 63 12.33 -17.24 -6.46
N LEU A 64 11.70 -16.54 -5.51
CA LEU A 64 11.89 -16.87 -4.09
C LEU A 64 11.19 -18.22 -3.79
N PRO A 65 11.89 -19.17 -3.15
CA PRO A 65 11.29 -20.44 -2.77
C PRO A 65 10.13 -20.19 -1.80
N VAL A 66 8.94 -20.61 -2.20
CA VAL A 66 7.78 -20.67 -1.30
C VAL A 66 8.14 -21.60 -0.15
N ILE A 67 7.98 -21.11 1.09
CA ILE A 67 8.19 -21.95 2.27
C ILE A 67 7.12 -23.06 2.21
N PRO A 68 7.53 -24.34 2.14
CA PRO A 68 6.58 -25.44 2.02
C PRO A 68 5.66 -25.44 3.23
N SER A 69 4.37 -25.71 2.97
CA SER A 69 3.39 -25.88 4.04
C SER A 69 3.78 -27.08 4.92
N PRO A 70 3.78 -26.94 6.26
CA PRO A 70 3.99 -28.07 7.16
C PRO A 70 2.76 -28.98 7.27
N TYR A 71 1.62 -28.57 6.71
CA TYR A 71 0.35 -29.30 6.78
C TYR A 71 0.29 -30.41 5.73
N GLY A 72 -0.32 -31.55 6.09
CA GLY A 72 -0.43 -32.72 5.21
C GLY A 72 -1.50 -32.58 4.13
N SER A 73 -2.40 -31.60 4.27
CA SER A 73 -3.45 -31.31 3.28
C SER A 73 -3.77 -29.81 3.21
N CYS A 74 -4.37 -29.39 2.09
CA CYS A 74 -4.88 -28.03 1.93
C CYS A 74 -5.89 -27.66 3.04
N GLN A 75 -6.84 -28.56 3.32
CA GLN A 75 -7.90 -28.30 4.31
C GLN A 75 -7.33 -28.10 5.72
N GLU A 76 -6.31 -28.87 6.10
CA GLU A 76 -5.59 -28.67 7.35
C GLU A 76 -4.91 -27.29 7.39
N GLY A 77 -4.28 -26.87 6.29
CA GLY A 77 -3.70 -25.54 6.15
C GLY A 77 -4.73 -24.41 6.26
N LEU A 78 -5.88 -24.53 5.60
CA LEU A 78 -6.95 -23.53 5.69
C LEU A 78 -7.49 -23.40 7.12
N LEU A 79 -7.71 -24.52 7.82
CA LEU A 79 -8.14 -24.51 9.23
C LEU A 79 -7.10 -23.87 10.14
N ALA A 80 -5.81 -24.13 9.91
CA ALA A 80 -4.75 -23.49 10.68
C ALA A 80 -4.72 -21.98 10.47
N LEU A 81 -4.90 -21.50 9.23
CA LEU A 81 -4.97 -20.07 8.92
C LEU A 81 -6.16 -19.39 9.62
N VAL A 82 -7.36 -20.00 9.59
CA VAL A 82 -8.54 -19.48 10.28
C VAL A 82 -8.30 -19.36 11.78
N ARG A 83 -7.82 -20.43 12.43
CA ARG A 83 -7.53 -20.43 13.87
C ARG A 83 -6.50 -19.35 14.23
N ALA A 84 -5.51 -19.12 13.38
CA ALA A 84 -4.54 -18.06 13.59
C ALA A 84 -5.17 -16.65 13.51
N VAL A 85 -6.11 -16.42 12.60
CA VAL A 85 -6.87 -15.15 12.53
C VAL A 85 -7.73 -14.96 13.79
N GLU A 86 -8.43 -16.00 14.25
CA GLU A 86 -9.23 -15.94 15.47
C GLU A 86 -8.36 -15.60 16.69
N ARG A 87 -7.23 -16.29 16.86
CA ARG A 87 -6.25 -15.98 17.93
C ARG A 87 -5.71 -14.56 17.83
N ALA A 88 -5.50 -14.05 16.62
CA ALA A 88 -5.01 -12.71 16.39
C ALA A 88 -6.07 -11.65 16.75
N ARG A 89 -7.32 -11.87 16.33
CA ARG A 89 -8.45 -11.02 16.69
C ARG A 89 -8.61 -10.92 18.19
N ASP A 90 -8.60 -12.03 18.90
CA ASP A 90 -8.82 -12.05 20.35
C ASP A 90 -7.68 -11.35 21.13
N ALA A 91 -6.48 -11.27 20.56
CA ALA A 91 -5.32 -10.60 21.15
C ALA A 91 -5.20 -9.10 20.80
N ALA A 92 -5.94 -8.63 19.79
CA ALA A 92 -5.87 -7.25 19.31
C ALA A 92 -6.40 -6.18 20.29
N PRO A 93 -7.50 -6.39 21.05
CA PRO A 93 -8.06 -5.37 21.92
C PRO A 93 -7.04 -4.86 22.95
N GLY A 94 -6.91 -3.54 23.10
CA GLY A 94 -6.08 -2.93 24.12
C GLY A 94 -6.09 -1.41 24.05
N THR A 95 -5.37 -0.77 24.96
CA THR A 95 -5.44 0.67 25.20
C THR A 95 -4.21 1.45 24.77
N ASP A 96 -3.21 0.75 24.23
CA ASP A 96 -1.84 1.23 24.09
C ASP A 96 -1.59 1.88 22.72
N GLY A 97 -2.66 2.16 21.98
CA GLY A 97 -2.64 2.77 20.66
C GLY A 97 -2.75 1.78 19.50
N GLU A 98 -2.93 2.32 18.30
CA GLU A 98 -3.09 1.56 17.05
C GLU A 98 -1.89 0.64 16.77
N ASP A 99 -0.67 1.19 16.85
CA ASP A 99 0.55 0.44 16.52
C ASP A 99 0.75 -0.77 17.43
N ALA A 100 0.46 -0.62 18.73
CA ALA A 100 0.56 -1.71 19.70
C ALA A 100 -0.53 -2.77 19.49
N ALA A 101 -1.74 -2.39 19.07
CA ALA A 101 -2.80 -3.33 18.72
C ALA A 101 -2.44 -4.12 17.45
N LEU A 102 -1.91 -3.44 16.43
CA LEU A 102 -1.44 -4.05 15.19
C LEU A 102 -0.27 -5.00 15.42
N ALA A 103 0.70 -4.62 16.24
CA ALA A 103 1.84 -5.46 16.57
C ALA A 103 1.38 -6.76 17.25
N ARG A 104 0.42 -6.68 18.19
CA ARG A 104 -0.15 -7.86 18.85
C ARG A 104 -0.92 -8.74 17.88
N PHE A 105 -1.79 -8.16 17.05
CA PHE A 105 -2.51 -8.89 16.00
C PHE A 105 -1.54 -9.67 15.10
N ARG A 106 -0.54 -8.97 14.53
CA ARG A 106 0.47 -9.58 13.64
C ARG A 106 1.32 -10.64 14.33
N SER A 107 1.70 -10.43 15.59
CA SER A 107 2.46 -11.40 16.37
C SER A 107 1.71 -12.72 16.57
N LYS A 108 0.37 -12.67 16.58
CA LYS A 108 -0.49 -13.85 16.82
C LYS A 108 -0.95 -14.55 15.55
N LEU A 109 -0.84 -13.89 14.39
CA LEU A 109 -0.94 -14.54 13.08
C LEU A 109 0.23 -15.50 12.81
N ALA A 110 1.39 -15.25 13.40
CA ALA A 110 2.53 -16.15 13.32
C ALA A 110 2.36 -17.38 14.23
N PRO A 111 2.94 -18.54 13.85
CA PRO A 111 3.73 -18.79 12.63
C PRO A 111 2.92 -19.14 11.37
N GLU A 112 1.63 -19.50 11.48
CA GLU A 112 0.83 -20.12 10.43
C GLU A 112 0.75 -19.27 9.16
N TRP A 113 0.62 -17.95 9.31
CA TRP A 113 0.57 -17.03 8.19
C TRP A 113 1.89 -16.90 7.41
N THR A 114 3.00 -17.40 7.95
CA THR A 114 4.29 -17.53 7.23
C THR A 114 4.21 -18.58 6.13
N TYR A 115 3.36 -19.60 6.31
CA TYR A 115 3.20 -20.73 5.39
C TYR A 115 2.03 -20.55 4.43
N ARG A 116 1.37 -19.38 4.41
CA ARG A 116 0.20 -19.09 3.56
C ARG A 116 0.44 -19.43 2.10
N ASP A 117 1.59 -19.04 1.55
CA ASP A 117 1.92 -19.33 0.14
C ASP A 117 2.09 -20.84 -0.10
N GLY A 118 2.67 -21.56 0.87
CA GLY A 118 2.76 -23.03 0.84
C GLY A 118 1.38 -23.69 0.87
N VAL A 119 0.46 -23.16 1.69
CA VAL A 119 -0.94 -23.61 1.72
C VAL A 119 -1.62 -23.33 0.38
N ALA A 120 -1.41 -22.14 -0.19
CA ALA A 120 -1.91 -21.80 -1.52
C ALA A 120 -1.44 -22.78 -2.59
N VAL A 121 -0.18 -23.21 -2.53
CA VAL A 121 0.34 -24.27 -3.42
C VAL A 121 -0.40 -25.59 -3.23
N SER A 122 -0.64 -26.00 -1.99
CA SER A 122 -1.35 -27.25 -1.70
C SER A 122 -2.83 -27.24 -2.10
N CYS A 123 -3.44 -26.06 -2.18
CA CYS A 123 -4.85 -25.89 -2.57
C CYS A 123 -5.05 -25.73 -4.08
N ARG A 124 -3.97 -25.61 -4.86
CA ARG A 124 -4.08 -25.45 -6.32
C ARG A 124 -4.79 -26.64 -6.97
N GLY A 125 -5.71 -26.33 -7.88
CA GLY A 125 -6.46 -27.34 -8.64
C GLY A 125 -7.84 -27.64 -8.06
N SER A 126 -8.20 -27.04 -6.93
CA SER A 126 -9.56 -27.06 -6.38
C SER A 126 -10.10 -25.64 -6.32
N ALA A 127 -11.07 -25.33 -7.20
CA ALA A 127 -11.68 -24.00 -7.24
C ALA A 127 -12.44 -23.66 -5.95
N GLU A 128 -12.86 -24.66 -5.17
CA GLU A 128 -13.49 -24.45 -3.87
C GLU A 128 -12.46 -24.04 -2.82
N ASP A 129 -11.35 -24.78 -2.73
CA ASP A 129 -10.29 -24.49 -1.76
C ASP A 129 -9.58 -23.15 -2.04
N GLU A 130 -9.38 -22.81 -3.31
CA GLU A 130 -8.82 -21.51 -3.72
C GLU A 130 -9.74 -20.35 -3.30
N ARG A 131 -11.07 -20.52 -3.43
CA ARG A 131 -12.05 -19.52 -2.95
C ARG A 131 -12.09 -19.44 -1.43
N ALA A 132 -11.97 -20.59 -0.73
CA ALA A 132 -11.91 -20.62 0.72
C ALA A 132 -10.67 -19.84 1.21
N LEU A 133 -9.52 -20.02 0.57
CA LEU A 133 -8.31 -19.27 0.88
C LEU A 133 -8.50 -17.75 0.68
N ASP A 134 -9.07 -17.32 -0.47
CA ASP A 134 -9.35 -15.90 -0.73
C ASP A 134 -10.30 -15.30 0.33
N ALA A 135 -11.33 -16.05 0.74
CA ALA A 135 -12.25 -15.61 1.79
C ALA A 135 -11.55 -15.42 3.14
N ILE A 136 -10.64 -16.33 3.51
CA ILE A 136 -9.83 -16.25 4.74
C ILE A 136 -8.90 -15.03 4.71
N GLU A 137 -8.31 -14.72 3.56
CA GLU A 137 -7.46 -13.54 3.40
C GLU A 137 -8.23 -12.22 3.53
N ARG A 138 -9.41 -12.16 2.93
CA ARG A 138 -10.32 -11.02 3.11
C ARG A 138 -10.72 -10.86 4.56
N LEU A 139 -11.00 -11.96 5.27
CA LEU A 139 -11.30 -11.93 6.70
C LEU A 139 -10.13 -11.38 7.49
N ARG A 140 -8.90 -11.89 7.29
CA ARG A 140 -7.69 -11.36 7.97
C ARG A 140 -7.55 -9.85 7.74
N TYR A 141 -7.71 -9.39 6.50
CA TYR A 141 -7.60 -7.97 6.16
C TYR A 141 -8.67 -7.12 6.87
N ALA A 142 -9.91 -7.62 6.92
CA ALA A 142 -11.01 -6.96 7.62
C ALA A 142 -10.76 -6.88 9.13
N GLU A 143 -10.25 -7.95 9.74
CA GLU A 143 -9.92 -8.01 11.17
C GLU A 143 -8.76 -7.08 11.52
N GLU A 144 -7.71 -7.01 10.69
CA GLU A 144 -6.62 -6.04 10.90
C GLU A 144 -7.15 -4.60 10.84
N HIS A 145 -8.05 -4.29 9.91
CA HIS A 145 -8.70 -2.98 9.84
C HIS A 145 -9.62 -2.71 11.04
N ALA A 146 -10.33 -3.72 11.54
CA ALA A 146 -11.15 -3.60 12.73
C ALA A 146 -10.29 -3.30 13.97
N ALA A 147 -9.16 -4.01 14.12
CA ALA A 147 -8.20 -3.78 15.20
C ALA A 147 -7.68 -2.33 15.21
N ARG A 148 -7.36 -1.77 14.03
CA ARG A 148 -6.95 -0.37 13.91
C ARG A 148 -8.03 0.59 14.40
N ARG A 149 -9.25 0.46 13.88
CA ARG A 149 -10.38 1.33 14.26
C ARG A 149 -10.71 1.21 15.75
N GLU A 150 -10.66 0.01 16.30
CA GLU A 150 -10.94 -0.19 17.73
C GLU A 150 -9.89 0.46 18.62
N ALA A 151 -8.60 0.30 18.29
CA ALA A 151 -7.51 0.89 19.05
C ALA A 151 -7.41 2.42 18.89
N GLY A 152 -7.64 2.93 17.67
CA GLY A 152 -7.55 4.35 17.33
C GLY A 152 -8.74 5.17 17.84
N ASP A 153 -9.96 4.72 17.55
CA ASP A 153 -11.17 5.54 17.77
C ASP A 153 -11.94 5.11 19.02
N LEU A 154 -12.16 3.80 19.17
CA LEU A 154 -13.07 3.28 20.19
C LEU A 154 -12.43 3.23 21.59
N ALA A 155 -11.16 2.83 21.71
CA ALA A 155 -10.50 2.72 23.01
C ALA A 155 -10.37 4.06 23.74
N PRO A 156 -9.97 5.18 23.10
CA PRO A 156 -9.99 6.49 23.74
C PRO A 156 -11.40 6.94 24.11
N LEU A 157 -12.40 6.69 23.26
CA LEU A 157 -13.78 7.04 23.52
C LEU A 157 -14.34 6.29 24.74
N ARG A 158 -14.11 4.97 24.83
CA ARG A 158 -14.51 4.14 25.99
C ARG A 158 -13.88 4.64 27.29
N ARG A 159 -12.61 5.07 27.27
CA ARG A 159 -11.95 5.66 28.44
C ARG A 159 -12.60 6.98 28.87
N ARG A 160 -12.91 7.87 27.91
CA ARG A 160 -13.62 9.13 28.20
C ARG A 160 -14.99 8.88 28.81
N VAL A 161 -15.76 7.95 28.24
CA VAL A 161 -17.09 7.59 28.77
C VAL A 161 -16.99 7.03 30.18
N ARG A 162 -16.05 6.10 30.45
CA ARG A 162 -15.82 5.58 31.81
C ARG A 162 -15.46 6.69 32.80
N ALA A 163 -14.56 7.60 32.43
CA ALA A 163 -14.21 8.73 33.28
C ALA A 163 -15.41 9.66 33.59
N ILE A 164 -16.33 9.85 32.63
CA ILE A 164 -17.57 10.61 32.85
C ILE A 164 -18.50 9.86 33.81
N VAL A 165 -18.69 8.56 33.59
CA VAL A 165 -19.56 7.72 34.45
C VAL A 165 -19.04 7.71 35.89
N ASP A 166 -17.75 7.42 36.07
CA ASP A 166 -17.13 7.32 37.39
C ASP A 166 -17.09 8.68 38.12
N GLY A 167 -16.90 9.78 37.39
CA GLY A 167 -16.77 11.12 37.96
C GLY A 167 -18.08 11.87 38.18
N GLN A 168 -19.08 11.71 37.32
CA GLN A 168 -20.31 12.51 37.34
C GLN A 168 -21.55 11.73 37.77
N LEU A 169 -21.62 10.43 37.49
CA LEU A 169 -22.80 9.61 37.76
C LEU A 169 -22.66 8.77 39.04
N GLY A 170 -21.46 8.75 39.64
CA GLY A 170 -21.11 7.87 40.77
C GLY A 170 -20.92 6.42 40.30
N PRO A 171 -20.16 5.59 41.04
CA PRO A 171 -19.98 4.19 40.69
C PRO A 171 -21.34 3.50 40.63
N VAL A 172 -21.65 2.91 39.47
CA VAL A 172 -22.87 2.11 39.31
C VAL A 172 -22.75 0.90 40.23
N SER A 173 -23.38 0.96 41.41
CA SER A 173 -23.50 -0.19 42.30
C SER A 173 -24.22 -1.31 41.56
N PRO A 174 -23.60 -2.49 41.38
CA PRO A 174 -24.31 -3.64 40.84
C PRO A 174 -25.35 -4.08 41.88
N ARG A 175 -26.62 -4.18 41.46
CA ARG A 175 -27.68 -4.87 42.20
C ARG A 175 -27.71 -6.33 41.77
#